data_AF-A0A174F1S1-F1
#
_entry.id   AF-A0A174F1S1-F1
#
_cell.length_a   1.000
_cell.length_b   1.000
_cell.length_c   1.000
_cell.angle_alpha   90.00
_cell.angle_beta   90.00
_cell.angle_gamma   90.00
#
_symmetry.space_group_name_H-M   'P 1'
#
loop_
_entity.id
_entity.type
_entity.pdbx_description
1 polymer ?
#
loop_
_entity_poly.entity_id
_entity_poly.type
_entity_poly.pdbx_seq_one_letter_code
_entity_poly.pdbx_strand_id
1 'polypeptide(L)' 'MCHEMEKIYSEGMESGELKAKKETALSLAEMGLPVEKIAKAVNHDVNEVQKWIDENLCAIK' A
#
# COMPACT_ATOMS: atom_id res chain seq x y z
N MET A 1 -15.48 -11.97 -17.92
CA MET A 1 -14.90 -10.63 -18.17
C MET A 1 -14.17 -10.24 -16.90
N CYS A 2 -12.89 -10.58 -16.82
CA CYS A 2 -12.06 -10.47 -15.63
C CYS A 2 -12.36 -9.18 -14.85
N HIS A 3 -12.84 -9.37 -13.62
CA HIS A 3 -12.97 -8.36 -12.59
C HIS A 3 -11.59 -7.74 -12.31
N GLU A 4 -11.58 -6.49 -11.83
CA GLU A 4 -10.43 -5.82 -11.21
C GLU A 4 -9.33 -5.28 -12.14
N MET A 5 -9.71 -4.50 -13.16
CA MET A 5 -8.74 -3.59 -13.78
C MET A 5 -9.12 -2.14 -13.45
N GLU A 6 -8.43 -1.64 -12.42
CA GLU A 6 -7.73 -0.36 -12.48
C GLU A 6 -8.62 0.89 -12.62
N LYS A 7 -9.25 1.32 -11.52
CA LYS A 7 -9.67 2.73 -11.35
C LYS A 7 -8.73 3.44 -10.39
N ILE A 8 -7.46 3.49 -10.77
CA ILE A 8 -6.33 4.01 -9.99
C ILE A 8 -5.89 5.40 -10.47
N TYR A 9 -6.62 6.07 -11.36
CA TYR A 9 -6.21 7.35 -11.92
C TYR A 9 -7.27 8.44 -11.79
N SER A 10 -7.25 9.22 -10.69
CA SER A 10 -7.94 10.52 -10.67
C SER A 10 -7.53 11.48 -9.53
N GLU A 11 -6.29 11.49 -9.03
CA GLU A 11 -5.81 12.57 -8.12
C GLU A 11 -4.29 12.76 -8.24
N GLY A 12 -3.82 12.92 -9.48
CA GLY A 12 -2.40 13.06 -9.79
C GLY A 12 -1.86 14.43 -9.39
N MET A 13 -1.01 14.47 -8.36
CA MET A 13 0.33 15.10 -8.38
C MET A 13 0.98 15.01 -6.98
N GLU A 14 0.18 15.12 -5.90
CA GLU A 14 0.65 14.93 -4.52
C GLU A 14 0.34 13.52 -3.97
N SER A 15 -0.78 12.93 -4.43
CA SER A 15 -1.20 11.58 -4.06
C SER A 15 -0.31 10.48 -4.65
N GLY A 16 0.36 10.73 -5.77
CA GLY A 16 1.13 9.71 -6.50
C GLY A 16 2.31 9.15 -5.70
N GLU A 17 3.02 10.00 -4.95
CA GLU A 17 4.21 9.57 -4.20
C GLU A 17 3.82 8.76 -2.96
N LEU A 18 2.76 9.17 -2.25
CA LEU A 18 2.25 8.45 -1.09
C LEU A 18 1.56 7.14 -1.49
N LYS A 19 0.86 7.16 -2.63
CA LYS A 19 0.24 5.97 -3.21
C LYS A 19 1.27 4.94 -3.66
N ALA A 20 2.36 5.37 -4.32
CA ALA A 20 3.44 4.45 -4.69
C ALA A 20 4.08 3.80 -3.46
N LYS A 21 4.28 4.57 -2.38
CA LYS A 21 4.74 4.03 -1.09
C LYS A 21 3.73 3.05 -0.49
N LYS A 22 2.44 3.38 -0.53
CA LYS A 22 1.35 2.51 -0.05
C LYS A 22 1.28 1.20 -0.85
N GLU A 23 1.26 1.26 -2.18
CA GLU A 23 1.25 0.07 -3.05
C GLU A 23 2.51 -0.78 -2.86
N THR A 24 3.69 -0.16 -2.78
CA THR A 24 4.94 -0.88 -2.50
C THR A 24 4.87 -1.56 -1.13
N ALA A 25 4.35 -0.87 -0.11
CA ALA A 25 4.19 -1.42 1.22
C ALA A 25 3.24 -2.61 1.25
N LEU A 26 2.10 -2.50 0.56
CA LEU A 26 1.11 -3.56 0.44
C LEU A 26 1.69 -4.78 -0.29
N SER A 27 2.34 -4.58 -1.44
CA SER A 27 2.93 -5.67 -2.22
C SER A 27 4.01 -6.43 -1.44
N LEU A 28 4.84 -5.73 -0.66
CA LEU A 28 5.81 -6.35 0.24
C LEU A 28 5.10 -7.12 1.38
N ALA A 29 4.02 -6.58 1.95
CA ALA A 29 3.25 -7.26 2.97
C ALA A 29 2.56 -8.53 2.43
N GLU A 30 2.05 -8.49 1.20
CA GLU A 30 1.49 -9.64 0.49
C GLU A 30 2.55 -10.73 0.24
N MET A 31 3.80 -10.35 0.00
CA MET A 31 4.92 -11.29 -0.06
C MET A 31 5.32 -11.89 1.31
N GLY A 32 4.66 -11.48 2.40
CA GLY A 32 4.90 -11.97 3.76
C GLY A 32 6.07 -11.29 4.48
N LEU A 33 6.50 -10.11 4.02
CA LEU A 33 7.53 -9.35 4.72
C LEU A 33 6.97 -8.70 6.00
N PRO A 34 7.79 -8.58 7.06
CA PRO A 34 7.37 -7.90 8.27
C PRO A 34 7.28 -6.39 8.08
N VAL A 35 6.28 -5.76 8.71
CA VAL A 35 5.97 -4.31 8.60
C VAL A 35 7.18 -3.42 8.88
N GLU A 36 8.09 -3.82 9.78
CA GLU A 36 9.31 -3.06 10.09
C GLU A 36 10.28 -2.97 8.90
N LYS A 37 10.42 -4.06 8.13
CA LYS A 37 11.25 -4.09 6.92
C LYS A 37 10.62 -3.25 5.81
N ILE A 38 9.31 -3.30 5.72
CA ILE A 38 8.51 -2.56 4.74
C ILE A 38 8.63 -1.06 4.99
N ALA A 39 8.39 -0.62 6.23
CA ALA A 39 8.57 0.75 6.68
C ALA A 39 9.95 1.32 6.33
N LYS A 40 11.00 0.51 6.53
CA LYS A 40 12.36 0.88 6.14
C LYS A 40 12.54 0.98 4.62
N ALA A 41 11.89 0.10 3.85
CA ALA A 41 11.96 0.09 2.38
C ALA A 41 11.24 1.30 1.76
N VAL A 42 10.08 1.67 2.29
CA VAL A 42 9.29 2.83 1.81
C VAL A 42 9.66 4.14 2.50
N ASN A 43 10.66 4.10 3.40
CA ASN A 43 11.14 5.21 4.22
C ASN A 43 9.97 5.96 4.92
N HIS A 44 9.11 5.21 5.60
CA HIS A 44 7.92 5.73 6.26
C HIS A 44 7.73 5.09 7.64
N ASP A 45 6.84 5.66 8.46
CA ASP A 45 6.64 5.17 9.82
C ASP A 45 5.96 3.79 9.83
N VAL A 46 6.39 2.93 10.76
CA VAL A 46 5.81 1.59 10.92
C VAL A 46 4.32 1.67 11.23
N ASN A 47 3.86 2.66 11.99
CA ASN A 47 2.43 2.83 12.29
C ASN A 47 1.62 3.14 11.03
N GLU A 48 2.13 4.03 10.17
CA GLU A 48 1.45 4.41 8.94
C GLU A 48 1.41 3.23 7.95
N VAL A 49 2.52 2.51 7.80
CA VAL A 49 2.58 1.30 6.98
C VAL A 49 1.64 0.22 7.52
N GLN A 50 1.59 0.02 8.83
CA GLN A 50 0.67 -0.92 9.46
C GLN A 50 -0.79 -0.55 9.16
N LYS A 51 -1.15 0.73 9.32
CA LYS A 51 -2.50 1.22 8.96
C LYS A 51 -2.84 0.93 7.51
N TRP A 52 -1.92 1.17 6.58
CA TRP A 52 -2.16 0.90 5.17
C TRP A 52 -2.49 -0.56 4.89
N ILE A 53 -1.73 -1.47 5.51
CA ILE A 53 -1.92 -2.91 5.41
C ILE A 53 -3.26 -3.33 6.04
N ASP A 54 -3.58 -2.79 7.22
CA ASP A 54 -4.83 -3.07 7.95
C ASP A 54 -6.06 -2.58 7.18
N GLU A 55 -6.01 -1.37 6.64
CA GLU A 55 -7.06 -0.80 5.77
C GLU A 55 -7.26 -1.65 4.51
N ASN A 56 -6.17 -2.11 3.88
CA ASN A 56 -6.24 -2.95 2.68
C ASN A 56 -6.84 -4.32 2.99
N LEU A 57 -6.40 -4.99 4.07
CA LEU A 57 -6.98 -6.25 4.53
C LEU A 57 -8.46 -6.14 4.89
N CYS A 58 -8.87 -5.01 5.48
CA CYS A 58 -10.26 -4.74 5.82
C CYS A 58 -11.12 -4.49 4.57
N ALA A 59 -10.59 -3.83 3.55
CA ALA A 59 -11.28 -3.56 2.29
C ALA A 59 -11.52 -4.81 1.42
N ILE A 60 -10.74 -5.88 1.64
CA ILE A 60 -10.85 -7.15 0.89
C ILE A 60 -11.87 -8.13 1.55
N LYS A 61 -12.47 -7.76 2.69
CA LYS A 61 -13.41 -8.60 3.46
C LYS A 61 -14.86 -8.43 3.03
#